data_AF-A0A971GNM9-F1
#
_entry.id   AF-A0A971GNM9-F1
#
_cell.length_a   1.000
_cell.length_b   1.000
_cell.length_c   1.000
_cell.angle_alpha   90.00
_cell.angle_beta   90.00
_cell.angle_gamma   90.00
#
_symmetry.space_group_name_H-M   'P 1'
#
loop_
_entity.id
_entity.type
_entity.pdbx_description
1 polymer ?
#
loop_
_entity_poly.entity_id
_entity_poly.type
_entity_poly.pdbx_seq_one_letter_code
_entity_poly.pdbx_strand_id
1 'polypeptide(L)'
;MRDIFFLGLLVALQLSIFIHALFIGAYLSEKSERSFQGFLVTTVSNFLIGMIMLIMMVKTPEIIRKFSFKPMMVLESGLVFFSLLFVKIRITIRIIRRVMSSEYYDLNFFGKKVYRPGIVKKSELAIYYLTMPFTLFTGAYFLANMFFK
;
A
#
# COMPACT_ATOMS: atom_id res chain seq x y z
N MET A 1 -12.10 5.47 -26.47
CA MET A 1 -11.92 4.07 -26.02
C MET A 1 -10.48 3.73 -25.66
N ARG A 2 -9.49 3.94 -26.55
CA ARG A 2 -8.07 3.67 -26.24
C ARG A 2 -7.53 4.42 -25.02
N ASP A 3 -7.92 5.69 -24.83
CA ASP A 3 -7.45 6.49 -23.69
C ASP A 3 -7.99 5.95 -22.34
N ILE A 4 -9.27 5.60 -22.30
CA ILE A 4 -9.91 4.98 -21.12
C ILE A 4 -9.28 3.61 -20.83
N PHE A 5 -9.01 2.83 -21.87
CA PHE A 5 -8.35 1.54 -21.73
C PHE A 5 -6.92 1.70 -21.19
N PHE A 6 -6.15 2.68 -21.69
CA PHE A 6 -4.82 2.99 -21.19
C PHE A 6 -4.84 3.39 -19.71
N LEU A 7 -5.79 4.26 -19.31
CA LEU A 7 -5.98 4.64 -17.92
C LEU A 7 -6.35 3.42 -17.04
N GLY A 8 -7.22 2.54 -17.53
CA GLY A 8 -7.56 1.29 -16.85
C GLY A 8 -6.35 0.40 -16.63
N LEU A 9 -5.49 0.23 -17.66
CA LEU A 9 -4.24 -0.52 -17.55
C LEU A 9 -3.26 0.14 -16.57
N LEU A 10 -3.16 1.47 -16.56
CA LEU A 10 -2.31 2.22 -15.64
C LEU A 10 -2.73 1.99 -14.18
N VAL A 11 -4.02 2.09 -13.88
CA VAL A 11 -4.56 1.81 -12.54
C VAL A 11 -4.35 0.33 -12.16
N ALA A 12 -4.59 -0.60 -13.09
CA ALA A 12 -4.38 -2.02 -12.85
C ALA A 12 -2.90 -2.36 -12.56
N LEU A 13 -1.98 -1.75 -13.31
CA LEU A 13 -0.55 -1.90 -13.11
C LEU A 13 -0.13 -1.41 -11.73
N GLN A 14 -0.60 -0.22 -11.32
CA GLN A 14 -0.29 0.33 -9.99
C GLN A 14 -0.79 -0.59 -8.87
N LEU A 15 -2.05 -1.01 -8.91
CA LEU A 15 -2.61 -1.95 -7.93
C LEU A 15 -1.83 -3.26 -7.89
N SER A 16 -1.47 -3.79 -9.05
CA SER A 16 -0.70 -5.02 -9.16
C SER A 16 0.73 -4.88 -8.61
N ILE A 17 1.38 -3.71 -8.75
CA ILE A 17 2.66 -3.41 -8.12
C ILE A 17 2.54 -3.37 -6.59
N PHE A 18 1.47 -2.80 -6.02
CA PHE A 18 1.23 -2.85 -4.58
C PHE A 18 1.04 -4.29 -4.08
N ILE A 19 0.23 -5.08 -4.79
CA ILE A 19 0.01 -6.50 -4.46
C ILE A 19 1.33 -7.29 -4.56
N HIS A 20 2.15 -7.00 -5.57
CA HIS A 20 3.47 -7.58 -5.74
C HIS A 20 4.38 -7.31 -4.53
N ALA A 21 4.42 -6.06 -4.04
CA ALA A 21 5.17 -5.70 -2.85
C ALA A 21 4.67 -6.44 -1.59
N LEU A 22 3.34 -6.65 -1.46
CA LEU A 22 2.77 -7.45 -0.38
C LEU A 22 3.21 -8.91 -0.45
N PHE A 23 3.24 -9.52 -1.64
CA PHE A 23 3.74 -10.89 -1.81
C PHE A 23 5.22 -11.03 -1.47
N ILE A 24 6.05 -10.04 -1.83
CA ILE A 24 7.46 -10.01 -1.42
C ILE A 24 7.56 -9.99 0.11
N GLY A 25 6.85 -9.05 0.76
CA GLY A 25 6.85 -8.94 2.22
C GLY A 25 6.39 -10.22 2.93
N ALA A 26 5.30 -10.82 2.43
CA ALA A 26 4.76 -12.08 2.95
C ALA A 26 5.75 -13.25 2.74
N TYR A 27 6.34 -13.37 1.55
CA TYR A 27 7.32 -14.41 1.26
C TYR A 27 8.59 -14.28 2.10
N LEU A 28 9.10 -13.06 2.32
CA LEU A 28 10.25 -12.85 3.19
C LEU A 28 9.96 -13.21 4.65
N SER A 29 8.73 -13.00 5.12
CA SER A 29 8.33 -13.29 6.50
C SER A 29 7.99 -14.77 6.74
N GLU A 30 7.26 -15.40 5.84
CA GLU A 30 6.65 -16.72 6.06
C GLU A 30 7.28 -17.81 5.19
N LYS A 31 8.09 -17.45 4.19
CA LYS A 31 8.65 -18.35 3.17
C LYS A 31 7.60 -19.25 2.52
N SER A 32 6.36 -18.75 2.43
CA SER A 32 5.22 -19.54 1.97
C SER A 32 5.18 -19.67 0.45
N GLU A 33 4.93 -20.89 -0.03
CA GLU A 33 4.84 -21.20 -1.46
C GLU A 33 3.76 -20.37 -2.16
N ARG A 34 2.62 -20.14 -1.49
CA ARG A 34 1.54 -19.28 -1.99
C ARG A 34 2.00 -17.85 -2.27
N SER A 35 2.85 -17.29 -1.41
CA SER A 35 3.39 -15.93 -1.61
C SER A 35 4.37 -15.90 -2.77
N PHE A 36 5.15 -16.97 -2.95
CA PHE A 36 6.06 -17.09 -4.09
C PHE A 36 5.30 -17.21 -5.42
N GLN A 37 4.26 -18.04 -5.48
CA GLN A 37 3.41 -18.15 -6.67
C GLN A 37 2.72 -16.81 -6.99
N GLY A 38 2.20 -16.11 -5.97
CA GLY A 38 1.63 -14.77 -6.13
C GLY A 38 2.64 -13.74 -6.66
N PHE A 39 3.87 -13.78 -6.17
CA PHE A 39 4.98 -12.97 -6.68
C PHE A 39 5.27 -13.25 -8.16
N LEU A 40 5.33 -14.52 -8.57
CA LEU A 40 5.55 -14.89 -9.98
C LEU A 40 4.42 -14.41 -10.88
N VAL A 41 3.17 -14.64 -10.48
CA VAL A 41 1.99 -14.19 -11.24
C VAL A 41 2.01 -12.68 -11.42
N THR A 42 2.21 -11.94 -10.33
CA THR A 42 2.26 -10.46 -10.40
C THR A 42 3.45 -9.95 -11.21
N THR A 43 4.60 -10.63 -11.19
CA THR A 43 5.75 -10.29 -12.06
C THR A 43 5.37 -10.38 -13.53
N VAL A 44 4.79 -11.52 -13.94
CA VAL A 44 4.41 -11.77 -15.33
C VAL A 44 3.28 -10.82 -15.75
N SER A 45 2.27 -10.63 -14.90
CA SER A 45 1.16 -9.70 -15.19
C SER A 45 1.64 -8.26 -15.32
N ASN A 46 2.51 -7.78 -14.42
CA ASN A 46 3.07 -6.43 -14.50
C ASN A 46 3.88 -6.23 -15.77
N PHE A 47 4.71 -7.21 -16.13
CA PHE A 47 5.47 -7.18 -17.37
C PHE A 47 4.57 -7.09 -18.60
N LEU A 48 3.54 -7.94 -18.67
CA LEU A 48 2.59 -7.95 -19.80
C LEU A 48 1.80 -6.65 -19.91
N ILE A 49 1.28 -6.14 -18.79
CA ILE A 49 0.53 -4.86 -18.77
C ILE A 49 1.46 -3.72 -19.22
N GLY A 50 2.67 -3.65 -18.67
CA GLY A 50 3.67 -2.64 -19.06
C GLY A 50 4.02 -2.72 -20.55
N MET A 51 4.18 -3.92 -21.10
CA MET A 51 4.46 -4.12 -22.52
C MET A 51 3.30 -3.66 -23.42
N ILE A 52 2.06 -3.98 -23.05
CA ILE A 52 0.86 -3.52 -23.78
C ILE A 52 0.79 -1.98 -23.76
N MET A 53 1.01 -1.37 -22.60
CA MET A 53 1.02 0.09 -22.46
C MET A 53 2.12 0.73 -23.32
N LEU A 54 3.33 0.16 -23.33
CA LEU A 54 4.44 0.63 -24.17
C LEU A 54 4.07 0.57 -25.66
N ILE A 55 3.50 -0.54 -26.13
CA ILE A 55 3.05 -0.69 -27.53
C ILE A 55 1.99 0.36 -27.87
N MET A 56 1.04 0.61 -26.96
CA MET A 56 0.01 1.65 -27.16
C MET A 56 0.63 3.05 -27.27
N MET A 57 1.58 3.36 -26.41
CA MET A 57 2.30 4.64 -26.39
C MET A 57 3.09 4.87 -27.69
N VAL A 58 3.77 3.84 -28.20
CA VAL A 58 4.52 3.92 -29.47
C VAL A 58 3.59 4.04 -30.67
N LYS A 59 2.52 3.24 -30.74
CA LYS A 59 1.59 3.24 -31.88
C LYS A 59 0.66 4.44 -31.90
N THR A 60 0.40 5.06 -30.74
CA THR A 60 -0.54 6.18 -30.61
C THR A 60 0.09 7.27 -29.73
N PRO A 61 1.03 8.08 -30.29
CA PRO A 61 1.74 9.11 -29.53
C PRO A 61 0.81 10.20 -28.98
N GLU A 62 -0.39 10.34 -29.53
CA GLU A 62 -1.43 11.21 -28.98
C GLU A 62 -1.82 10.87 -27.54
N ILE A 63 -1.73 9.60 -27.13
CA ILE A 63 -2.02 9.17 -25.75
C ILE A 63 -1.08 9.88 -24.78
N ILE A 64 0.21 9.97 -25.12
CA ILE A 64 1.22 10.67 -24.31
C ILE A 64 0.97 12.18 -24.35
N ARG A 65 0.65 12.73 -25.53
CA ARG A 65 0.42 14.19 -25.68
C ARG A 65 -0.79 14.70 -24.92
N LYS A 66 -1.86 13.90 -24.82
CA LYS A 66 -3.07 14.23 -24.06
C LYS A 66 -2.93 13.92 -22.57
N PHE A 67 -1.90 13.16 -22.19
CA PHE A 67 -1.65 12.80 -20.82
C PHE A 67 -1.16 14.01 -20.03
N SER A 68 -1.95 14.44 -19.05
CA SER A 68 -1.52 15.48 -18.11
C SER A 68 -0.94 14.81 -16.85
N PHE A 69 0.20 15.32 -16.41
CA PHE A 69 0.89 14.79 -15.23
C PHE A 69 0.09 15.00 -13.93
N LYS A 70 -0.70 16.08 -13.86
CA LYS A 70 -1.42 16.46 -12.64
C LYS A 70 -2.47 15.41 -12.20
N PRO A 71 -3.43 14.97 -13.03
CA PRO A 71 -4.39 13.93 -12.65
C PRO A 71 -3.73 12.59 -12.30
N MET A 72 -2.65 12.22 -13.00
CA MET A 72 -1.87 11.03 -12.68
C MET A 72 -1.28 11.14 -11.27
N MET A 73 -0.62 12.25 -10.94
CA MET A 73 -0.05 12.47 -9.62
C MET A 73 -1.09 12.43 -8.51
N VAL A 74 -2.30 12.96 -8.75
CA VAL A 74 -3.41 12.87 -7.79
C VAL A 74 -3.77 11.41 -7.56
N LEU A 75 -3.94 10.63 -8.63
CA LEU A 75 -4.29 9.22 -8.53
C LEU A 75 -3.19 8.41 -7.81
N GLU A 76 -1.93 8.60 -8.17
CA GLU A 76 -0.76 7.96 -7.55
C GLU A 76 -0.65 8.28 -6.07
N SER A 77 -0.76 9.57 -5.72
CA SER A 77 -0.71 10.01 -4.32
C SER A 77 -1.84 9.40 -3.47
N GLY A 78 -3.05 9.29 -4.03
CA GLY A 78 -4.18 8.63 -3.38
C GLY A 78 -3.93 7.15 -3.15
N LEU A 79 -3.44 6.42 -4.16
CA LEU A 79 -3.12 5.01 -4.04
C LEU A 79 -2.04 4.74 -2.98
N VAL A 80 -0.95 5.52 -2.99
CA VAL A 80 0.09 5.42 -1.97
C VAL A 80 -0.47 5.75 -0.59
N PHE A 81 -1.25 6.83 -0.46
CA PHE A 81 -1.87 7.23 0.79
C PHE A 81 -2.75 6.12 1.39
N PHE A 82 -3.69 5.57 0.61
CA PHE A 82 -4.57 4.50 1.08
C PHE A 82 -3.81 3.22 1.41
N SER A 83 -2.76 2.89 0.65
CA SER A 83 -1.92 1.73 0.93
C SER A 83 -1.18 1.86 2.26
N LEU A 84 -0.59 3.03 2.53
CA LEU A 84 0.09 3.30 3.81
C LEU A 84 -0.91 3.38 4.97
N LEU A 85 -2.09 3.96 4.74
CA LEU A 85 -3.17 4.00 5.72
C LEU A 85 -3.63 2.58 6.09
N PHE A 86 -3.78 1.70 5.10
CA PHE A 86 -4.11 0.29 5.31
C PHE A 86 -3.06 -0.42 6.19
N VAL A 87 -1.77 -0.21 5.92
CA VAL A 87 -0.69 -0.76 6.76
C VAL A 87 -0.80 -0.27 8.20
N LYS A 88 -1.02 1.03 8.41
CA LYS A 88 -1.18 1.62 9.74
C LYS A 88 -2.41 1.08 10.47
N ILE A 89 -3.55 0.95 9.79
CA ILE A 89 -4.78 0.35 10.34
C ILE A 89 -4.50 -1.09 10.77
N ARG A 90 -3.84 -1.89 9.94
CA ARG A 90 -3.51 -3.29 10.26
C ARG A 90 -2.59 -3.40 11.48
N ILE A 91 -1.57 -2.54 11.58
CA ILE A 91 -0.68 -2.48 12.76
C ILE A 91 -1.50 -2.10 14.01
N THR A 92 -2.33 -1.08 13.91
CA THR A 92 -3.17 -0.59 15.02
C THR A 92 -4.12 -1.67 15.52
N ILE A 93 -4.82 -2.36 14.62
CA ILE A 93 -5.71 -3.49 14.97
C ILE A 93 -4.93 -4.61 15.68
N ARG A 94 -3.73 -4.96 15.21
CA ARG A 94 -2.89 -5.97 15.87
C ARG A 94 -2.48 -5.55 17.28
N ILE A 95 -2.12 -4.29 17.48
CA ILE A 95 -1.79 -3.76 18.81
C ILE A 95 -3.02 -3.80 19.71
N ILE A 96 -4.18 -3.31 19.26
CA ILE A 96 -5.43 -3.34 20.03
C ILE A 96 -5.78 -4.76 20.46
N ARG A 97 -5.68 -5.74 19.56
CA ARG A 97 -5.92 -7.15 19.89
C ARG A 97 -4.98 -7.67 20.98
N ARG A 98 -3.69 -7.31 20.93
CA ARG A 98 -2.73 -7.70 21.98
C ARG A 98 -3.01 -6.99 23.30
N VAL A 99 -3.36 -5.71 23.28
CA VAL A 99 -3.76 -4.93 24.47
C VAL A 99 -4.97 -5.54 25.18
N MET A 100 -5.91 -6.12 24.44
CA MET A 100 -7.10 -6.77 25.02
C MET A 100 -6.84 -8.21 25.50
N SER A 101 -5.75 -8.85 25.08
CA SER A 101 -5.41 -10.22 25.47
C SER A 101 -4.89 -10.28 26.90
N SER A 102 -5.40 -11.24 27.70
CA SER A 102 -4.94 -11.51 29.07
C SER A 102 -3.49 -11.95 29.17
N GLU A 103 -2.86 -12.34 28.06
CA GLU A 103 -1.44 -12.70 28.00
C GLU A 103 -0.51 -11.47 28.17
N TYR A 104 -0.99 -10.27 27.84
CA TYR A 104 -0.19 -9.06 27.73
C TYR A 104 -0.45 -8.03 28.84
N TYR A 105 -1.33 -8.33 29.79
CA TYR A 105 -1.52 -7.49 30.97
C TYR A 105 -1.73 -8.35 32.21
N ASP A 106 -1.22 -7.86 33.32
CA ASP A 106 -1.54 -8.37 34.65
C ASP A 106 -2.49 -7.40 35.34
N LEU A 107 -3.31 -7.90 36.27
CA LEU A 107 -4.09 -7.05 37.16
C LEU A 107 -3.27 -6.80 38.42
N ASN A 108 -3.06 -5.52 38.77
CA ASN A 108 -2.43 -5.18 40.04
C ASN A 108 -3.39 -5.38 41.22
N PHE A 109 -2.89 -5.14 42.44
CA PHE A 109 -3.67 -5.24 43.68
C PHE A 109 -4.98 -4.43 43.67
N PHE A 110 -5.04 -3.33 42.92
CA PHE A 110 -6.22 -2.47 42.78
C PHE A 110 -7.13 -2.85 41.59
N GLY A 111 -6.88 -4.00 40.95
CA GLY A 111 -7.62 -4.42 39.76
C GLY A 111 -7.33 -3.59 38.50
N LYS A 112 -6.28 -2.75 38.50
CA LYS A 112 -5.87 -1.98 37.32
C LYS A 112 -4.96 -2.83 36.42
N LYS A 113 -5.17 -2.73 35.10
CA LYS A 113 -4.33 -3.39 34.10
C LYS A 113 -2.93 -2.78 34.09
N VAL A 114 -1.92 -3.61 34.26
CA VAL A 114 -0.50 -3.29 34.09
C VAL A 114 0.01 -4.06 32.89
N TYR A 115 0.39 -3.32 31.85
CA TYR A 115 0.78 -3.86 30.57
C TYR A 115 2.21 -4.39 30.59
N ARG A 116 2.41 -5.60 30.05
CA ARG A 116 3.74 -6.20 29.91
C ARG A 116 4.52 -5.54 28.77
N PRO A 117 5.86 -5.46 28.86
CA PRO A 117 6.68 -5.01 27.75
C PRO A 117 6.54 -5.96 26.55
N GLY A 118 6.57 -5.43 25.33
CA GLY A 118 6.48 -6.22 24.09
C GLY A 118 5.11 -6.23 23.40
N ILE A 119 4.11 -5.54 23.94
CA ILE A 119 2.79 -5.34 23.28
C ILE A 119 2.92 -4.69 21.91
N VAL A 120 3.86 -3.76 21.77
CA VAL A 120 4.19 -3.10 20.51
C VAL A 120 5.54 -3.63 20.05
N LYS A 121 5.56 -4.29 18.87
CA LYS A 121 6.82 -4.78 18.32
C LYS A 121 7.63 -3.62 17.76
N LYS A 122 8.95 -3.62 17.98
CA LYS A 122 9.85 -2.57 17.46
C LYS A 122 9.73 -2.40 15.94
N SER A 123 9.56 -3.50 15.19
CA SER A 123 9.37 -3.46 13.74
C SER A 123 8.06 -2.79 13.32
N GLU A 124 6.95 -3.04 14.03
CA GLU A 124 5.67 -2.38 13.77
C GLU A 124 5.76 -0.88 14.06
N LEU A 125 6.44 -0.51 15.14
CA LEU A 125 6.69 0.89 15.50
C LEU A 125 7.56 1.60 14.44
N ALA A 126 8.63 0.94 14.00
CA ALA A 126 9.52 1.46 12.96
C ALA A 126 8.78 1.67 11.64
N ILE A 127 8.02 0.67 11.17
CA ILE A 127 7.21 0.80 9.95
C ILE A 127 6.19 1.95 10.10
N TYR A 128 5.52 2.05 11.25
CA TYR A 128 4.53 3.09 11.48
C TYR A 128 5.13 4.50 11.39
N TYR A 129 6.25 4.76 12.06
CA TYR A 129 6.87 6.09 12.05
C TYR A 129 7.63 6.40 10.76
N LEU A 130 8.41 5.46 10.22
CA LEU A 130 9.17 5.69 8.99
C LEU A 130 8.27 5.98 7.79
N THR A 131 7.08 5.37 7.74
CA THR A 131 6.10 5.63 6.66
C THR A 131 5.20 6.84 6.94
N MET A 132 5.26 7.45 8.13
CA MET A 132 4.38 8.56 8.52
C MET A 132 4.58 9.82 7.67
N PRO A 133 5.81 10.31 7.42
CA PRO A 133 6.03 11.47 6.55
C PRO A 133 5.44 11.28 5.16
N PHE A 134 5.65 10.09 4.57
CA PHE A 134 5.11 9.75 3.26
C PHE A 134 3.58 9.72 3.26
N THR A 135 2.97 9.12 4.29
CA THR A 135 1.50 9.08 4.42
C THR A 135 0.91 10.49 4.49
N LEU A 136 1.55 11.37 5.27
CA LEU A 136 1.11 12.76 5.41
C LEU A 136 1.31 13.54 4.12
N PHE A 137 2.45 13.40 3.47
CA PHE A 137 2.76 14.10 2.22
C PHE A 137 1.82 13.69 1.07
N THR A 138 1.67 12.38 0.84
CA THR A 138 0.80 11.88 -0.24
C THR A 138 -0.67 12.11 0.08
N GLY A 139 -1.07 11.98 1.35
CA GLY A 139 -2.43 12.29 1.80
C GLY A 139 -2.76 13.76 1.64
N ALA A 140 -1.87 14.67 2.04
CA ALA A 140 -2.05 16.10 1.89
C ALA A 140 -2.18 16.49 0.41
N TYR A 141 -1.30 16.00 -0.46
CA TYR A 141 -1.38 16.27 -1.89
C TYR A 141 -2.68 15.74 -2.51
N PHE A 142 -3.06 14.51 -2.18
CA PHE A 142 -4.28 13.88 -2.69
C PHE A 142 -5.54 14.64 -2.25
N LEU A 143 -5.68 14.88 -0.95
CA LEU A 143 -6.86 15.55 -0.37
C LEU A 143 -6.93 17.01 -0.82
N ALA A 144 -5.79 17.72 -0.88
CA ALA A 144 -5.74 19.10 -1.38
C ALA A 144 -6.30 19.17 -2.80
N ASN A 145 -5.77 18.38 -3.73
CA ASN A 145 -6.19 18.43 -5.14
C ASN A 145 -7.60 17.86 -5.39
N MET A 146 -8.12 17.03 -4.47
CA MET A 146 -9.47 16.46 -4.60
C MET A 146 -10.55 17.39 -4.06
N PHE A 147 -10.30 18.08 -2.94
CA PHE A 147 -11.30 18.91 -2.24
C PHE A 147 -11.10 20.41 -2.44
N PHE A 148 -9.88 20.86 -2.67
CA PHE A 148 -9.54 22.26 -2.83
C PHE A 148 -9.04 22.45 -4.28
N LYS A 149 -9.96 22.80 -5.18
CA LYS A 149 -9.66 23.07 -6.59
C LYS A 149 -8.83 24.33 -6.76
#